data_AF-A0A821KNM2-F1
#
_entry.id   AF-A0A821KNM2-F1
#
_cell.length_a   1.000
_cell.length_b   1.000
_cell.length_c   1.000
_cell.angle_alpha   90.00
_cell.angle_beta   90.00
_cell.angle_gamma   90.00
#
_symmetry.space_group_name_H-M   'P 1'
#
loop_
_entity.id
_entity.type
_entity.pdbx_description
1 polymer ?
#
loop_
_entity_poly.entity_id
_entity_poly.type
_entity_poly.pdbx_seq_one_letter_code
_entity_poly.pdbx_strand_id
1 'polypeptide(L)'
;MAKEIEKANEEEEEEDSAVRLLREMGYKQELYRGFAPFMSFTFCFTAVNVLASITIGFSLSLKTGGSAIAIWSWFLSSIFTILVGFSFAEICSVYPSAGSVYHWYVIDERTSLMTESYSNLIL
;
A
#
# COMPACT_ATOMS: atom_id res chain seq x y z
N MET A 1 -4.08 27.60 6.58
CA MET A 1 -3.35 28.45 5.61
C MET A 1 -1.85 28.14 5.63
N ALA A 2 -1.05 28.52 6.64
CA ALA A 2 0.39 28.18 6.66
C ALA A 2 0.69 26.67 6.62
N LYS A 3 -0.05 25.86 7.39
CA LYS A 3 0.08 24.38 7.38
C LYS A 3 -0.37 23.70 6.09
N GLU A 4 -1.19 24.35 5.27
CA GLU A 4 -1.61 23.77 3.99
C GLU A 4 -0.64 24.14 2.87
N ILE A 5 0.00 25.31 2.97
CA ILE A 5 1.06 25.75 2.04
C ILE A 5 2.32 24.89 2.23
N GLU A 6 2.69 24.56 3.47
CA GLU A 6 3.83 23.67 3.77
C GLU A 6 3.58 22.25 3.26
N LYS A 7 2.37 21.73 3.48
CA LYS A 7 1.98 20.41 3.01
C LYS A 7 1.87 20.32 1.49
N ALA A 8 1.41 21.38 0.83
CA ALA A 8 1.39 21.46 -0.63
C ALA A 8 2.80 21.55 -1.22
N ASN A 9 3.73 22.24 -0.56
CA ASN A 9 5.12 22.36 -1.00
C ASN A 9 5.92 21.06 -0.78
N GLU A 10 5.61 20.30 0.29
CA GLU A 10 6.13 18.94 0.49
C GLU A 10 5.57 17.96 -0.55
N GLU A 11 4.28 18.05 -0.89
CA GLU A 11 3.66 17.23 -1.95
C GLU A 11 4.27 17.53 -3.33
N GLU A 12 4.65 18.79 -3.63
CA GLU A 12 5.32 19.19 -4.88
C GLU A 12 6.79 18.71 -4.97
N GLU A 13 7.57 18.78 -3.88
CA GLU A 13 8.95 18.26 -3.83
C GLU A 13 9.00 16.72 -3.92
N GLU A 14 8.06 16.03 -3.26
CA GLU A 14 7.96 14.58 -3.30
C GLU A 14 7.54 14.09 -4.70
N GLU A 15 6.67 14.84 -5.40
CA GLU A 15 6.27 14.57 -6.78
C GLU A 15 7.47 14.63 -7.75
N ASP A 16 8.32 15.66 -7.69
CA ASP A 16 9.46 15.80 -8.60
C ASP A 16 10.52 14.69 -8.41
N SER A 17 10.69 14.19 -7.18
CA SER A 17 11.60 13.08 -6.87
C SER A 17 11.13 11.74 -7.48
N ALA A 18 9.83 11.45 -7.40
CA ALA A 18 9.22 10.24 -7.94
C ALA A 18 9.19 10.24 -9.49
N VAL A 19 8.97 11.41 -10.10
CA VAL A 19 9.00 11.60 -11.55
C VAL A 19 10.40 11.29 -12.12
N ARG A 20 11.45 11.71 -11.40
CA ARG A 20 12.86 11.41 -11.78
C ARG A 20 13.13 9.90 -11.75
N LEU A 21 12.71 9.21 -10.68
CA LEU A 21 12.84 7.75 -10.55
C LEU A 21 12.08 6.97 -11.63
N LEU A 22 10.85 7.37 -11.98
CA LEU A 22 10.08 6.71 -13.06
C LEU A 22 10.73 6.88 -14.44
N ARG A 23 11.32 8.06 -14.69
CA ARG A 23 12.04 8.35 -15.93
C ARG A 23 13.33 7.54 -16.05
N GLU A 24 14.06 7.34 -14.95
CA GLU A 24 15.23 6.44 -14.90
C GLU A 24 14.85 4.97 -15.16
N MET A 25 13.66 4.55 -14.71
CA MET A 25 13.12 3.22 -15.00
C MET A 25 12.51 3.06 -16.41
N GLY A 26 12.60 4.09 -17.27
CA GLY A 26 12.11 4.03 -18.65
C GLY A 26 10.58 4.06 -18.80
N TYR A 27 9.83 4.32 -17.73
CA TYR A 27 8.37 4.39 -17.75
C TYR A 27 7.90 5.84 -17.97
N LYS A 28 7.05 6.04 -18.98
CA LYS A 28 6.34 7.30 -19.23
C LYS A 28 5.16 7.40 -18.27
N GLN A 29 5.08 8.48 -17.50
CA GLN A 29 4.00 8.71 -16.53
C GLN A 29 2.69 8.99 -17.27
N GLU A 30 1.79 8.00 -17.35
CA GLU A 30 0.50 8.11 -18.07
C GLU A 30 -0.72 8.13 -17.12
N LEU A 31 -0.51 7.99 -15.80
CA LEU A 31 -1.60 8.01 -14.82
C LEU A 31 -1.73 9.40 -14.18
N TYR A 32 -2.94 9.96 -14.22
CA TYR A 32 -3.29 11.22 -13.57
C TYR A 32 -3.16 11.06 -12.05
N ARG A 33 -2.11 11.63 -11.46
CA ARG A 33 -1.73 11.40 -10.07
C ARG A 33 -2.30 12.53 -9.21
N GLY A 34 -3.61 12.49 -8.99
CA GLY A 34 -4.38 13.48 -8.22
C GLY A 34 -5.17 12.85 -7.07
N PHE A 35 -4.66 11.77 -6.48
CA PHE A 35 -5.31 11.18 -5.31
C PHE A 35 -5.12 12.09 -4.11
N ALA A 36 -6.18 12.79 -3.71
CA ALA A 36 -6.16 13.56 -2.49
C ALA A 36 -5.85 12.63 -1.30
N PRO A 37 -5.07 13.08 -0.30
CA PRO A 37 -4.72 12.26 0.87
C PRO A 37 -5.95 11.74 1.62
N PHE A 38 -7.07 12.47 1.54
CA PHE A 38 -8.36 12.05 2.08
C PHE A 38 -9.03 10.90 1.30
N MET A 39 -8.86 10.85 -0.03
CA MET A 39 -9.37 9.74 -0.84
C MET A 39 -8.62 8.45 -0.51
N SER A 40 -7.30 8.52 -0.32
CA SER A 40 -6.48 7.37 0.09
C SER A 40 -6.88 6.85 1.47
N PHE A 41 -7.18 7.74 2.42
CA PHE A 41 -7.73 7.35 3.73
C PHE A 41 -9.07 6.62 3.61
N THR A 42 -9.98 7.16 2.80
CA THR A 42 -11.32 6.58 2.61
C THR A 42 -11.24 5.23 1.90
N PHE A 43 -10.35 5.08 0.93
CA PHE A 43 -10.09 3.82 0.24
C PHE A 43 -9.58 2.74 1.20
N CYS A 44 -8.65 3.09 2.09
CA CYS A 44 -8.20 2.19 3.16
C CYS A 44 -9.33 1.79 4.11
N PHE A 45 -10.19 2.74 4.53
CA PHE A 45 -11.32 2.46 5.41
C PHE A 45 -12.31 1.46 4.78
N THR A 46 -12.58 1.59 3.49
CA THR A 46 -13.39 0.64 2.72
C THR A 46 -12.69 -0.72 2.60
N ALA A 47 -11.41 -0.75 2.25
CA ALA A 47 -10.65 -2.00 2.11
C ALA A 47 -10.61 -2.81 3.41
N VAL A 48 -10.50 -2.13 4.56
CA VAL A 48 -10.35 -2.77 5.89
C VAL A 48 -11.71 -3.15 6.51
N ASN A 49 -12.85 -2.82 5.89
CA ASN A 49 -14.20 -3.16 6.38
C ASN A 49 -14.36 -2.94 7.90
N VAL A 50 -13.91 -1.77 8.37
CA VAL A 50 -13.70 -1.48 9.80
C VAL A 50 -14.96 -1.72 10.65
N LEU A 51 -16.13 -1.35 10.14
CA LEU A 51 -17.41 -1.51 10.84
C LEU A 51 -17.78 -3.00 11.08
N ALA A 52 -17.59 -3.85 10.06
CA ALA A 52 -17.86 -5.28 10.18
C ALA A 52 -16.84 -5.94 11.12
N SER A 53 -15.56 -5.59 10.98
CA SER A 53 -14.48 -6.10 11.82
C SER A 53 -14.70 -5.78 13.31
N ILE A 54 -15.11 -4.56 13.67
CA ILE A 54 -15.38 -4.20 15.07
C ILE A 54 -16.57 -5.01 15.62
N THR A 55 -17.64 -5.14 14.83
CA THR A 55 -18.86 -5.85 15.25
C THR A 55 -18.58 -7.33 15.52
N ILE A 56 -17.81 -7.97 14.63
CA ILE A 56 -17.40 -9.38 14.77
C ILE A 56 -16.41 -9.54 15.92
N GLY A 57 -15.41 -8.67 16.01
CA GLY A 57 -14.38 -8.73 17.06
C GLY A 57 -14.96 -8.56 18.46
N PHE A 58 -15.91 -7.63 18.63
CA PHE A 58 -16.57 -7.42 19.92
C PHE A 58 -17.48 -8.59 20.29
N SER A 59 -18.23 -9.13 19.33
CA SER A 59 -19.09 -10.32 19.52
C SER A 59 -18.28 -11.56 19.92
N LEU A 60 -17.12 -11.76 19.29
CA LEU A 60 -16.23 -12.87 19.57
C LEU A 60 -15.54 -12.71 20.94
N SER A 61 -15.10 -11.49 21.26
CA SER A 61 -14.37 -11.21 22.51
C SER A 61 -15.27 -11.38 23.73
N LEU A 62 -16.52 -10.91 23.66
CA LEU A 62 -17.51 -11.10 24.73
C LEU A 62 -17.80 -12.58 25.00
N LYS A 63 -17.86 -13.42 23.95
CA LYS A 63 -18.11 -14.86 24.09
C LYS A 63 -16.93 -15.64 24.68
N THR A 64 -15.70 -15.16 24.49
CA THR A 64 -14.50 -15.98 24.72
C THR A 64 -13.79 -15.67 26.04
N GLY A 65 -13.83 -14.42 26.54
CA GLY A 65 -13.02 -14.05 27.71
C GLY A 65 -13.47 -12.81 28.48
N GLY A 66 -14.70 -12.33 28.25
CA GLY A 66 -15.20 -11.10 28.87
C GLY A 66 -14.57 -9.82 28.30
N SER A 67 -14.86 -8.68 28.93
CA SER A 67 -14.49 -7.34 28.43
C SER A 67 -12.99 -7.07 28.43
N ALA A 68 -12.22 -7.73 29.29
CA ALA A 68 -10.77 -7.52 29.39
C ALA A 68 -10.02 -8.00 28.12
N ILE A 69 -10.37 -9.18 27.59
CA ILE A 69 -9.74 -9.73 26.38
C ILE A 69 -9.99 -8.83 25.16
N ALA A 70 -11.15 -8.18 25.08
CA ALA A 70 -11.49 -7.29 23.97
C ALA A 70 -10.56 -6.07 23.89
N ILE A 71 -10.25 -5.48 25.04
CA ILE A 71 -9.43 -4.26 25.13
C ILE A 71 -7.96 -4.58 24.86
N TRP A 72 -7.44 -5.66 25.45
CA TRP A 72 -6.04 -6.05 25.29
C TRP A 72 -5.73 -6.58 23.89
N SER A 73 -6.63 -7.35 23.28
CA SER A 73 -6.44 -7.85 21.91
C SER A 73 -6.45 -6.70 20.88
N TRP A 74 -7.31 -5.69 21.09
CA TRP A 74 -7.34 -4.50 20.25
C TRP A 74 -6.03 -3.69 20.32
N PHE A 75 -5.53 -3.44 21.53
CA PHE A 75 -4.26 -2.72 21.72
C PHE A 75 -3.09 -3.47 21.11
N LEU A 76 -2.99 -4.78 21.36
CA LEU A 76 -1.91 -5.60 20.83
C LEU A 76 -1.96 -5.67 19.30
N SER A 77 -3.16 -5.83 18.72
CA SER A 77 -3.34 -5.85 17.27
C SER A 77 -2.99 -4.50 16.62
N SER A 78 -3.34 -3.38 17.24
CA SER A 78 -3.01 -2.04 16.73
C SER A 78 -1.50 -1.82 16.62
N ILE A 79 -0.75 -2.18 17.67
CA ILE A 79 0.71 -2.07 17.69
C ILE A 79 1.34 -2.89 16.55
N PHE A 80 0.88 -4.12 16.37
CA PHE A 80 1.39 -5.00 15.32
C PHE A 80 1.09 -4.46 13.92
N THR A 81 -0.12 -3.96 13.69
CA THR A 81 -0.51 -3.36 12.41
C THR A 81 0.30 -2.10 12.09
N ILE A 82 0.66 -1.28 13.09
CA ILE A 82 1.52 -0.10 12.89
C ILE A 82 2.92 -0.52 12.44
N LEU A 83 3.51 -1.56 13.05
CA LEU A 83 4.82 -2.08 12.64
C LEU A 83 4.81 -2.57 11.18
N VAL A 84 3.76 -3.29 10.79
CA VAL A 84 3.57 -3.72 9.40
C VAL A 84 3.40 -2.52 8.46
N GLY A 85 2.67 -1.49 8.90
CA GLY A 85 2.50 -0.24 8.17
C GLY A 85 3.82 0.50 7.92
N PHE A 86 4.69 0.58 8.93
CA PHE A 86 6.03 1.14 8.77
C PHE A 86 6.87 0.37 7.74
N SER A 87 6.79 -0.96 7.73
CA SER A 87 7.49 -1.76 6.72
C SER A 87 6.97 -1.49 5.30
N PHE A 88 5.65 -1.35 5.13
CA PHE A 88 5.08 -0.97 3.84
C PHE A 88 5.49 0.45 3.42
N ALA A 89 5.63 1.38 4.37
CA ALA A 89 6.06 2.74 4.09
C ALA A 89 7.49 2.78 3.53
N GLU A 90 8.41 1.98 4.07
CA GLU A 90 9.76 1.83 3.51
C GLU A 90 9.74 1.32 2.07
N ILE A 91 8.90 0.32 1.78
CA ILE A 91 8.78 -0.25 0.42
C ILE A 91 8.19 0.78 -0.55
N CYS A 92 7.13 1.51 -0.15
CA CYS A 92 6.52 2.56 -0.97
C CYS A 92 7.48 3.71 -1.30
N SER A 93 8.48 3.97 -0.45
CA SER A 93 9.51 4.99 -0.69
C SER A 93 10.50 4.59 -1.80
N VAL A 94 10.83 3.30 -1.92
CA VAL A 94 11.81 2.81 -2.91
C VAL A 94 11.17 2.56 -4.28
N TYR A 95 9.87 2.23 -4.32
CA TYR A 95 9.17 1.89 -5.56
C TYR A 95 8.01 2.87 -5.83
N PRO A 96 8.25 4.01 -6.50
CA PRO A 96 7.20 4.98 -6.85
C PRO A 96 6.27 4.50 -7.99
N SER A 97 6.25 3.20 -8.27
CA SER A 97 5.50 2.53 -9.32
C SER A 97 4.19 1.96 -8.75
N ALA A 98 3.05 2.34 -9.33
CA ALA A 98 1.74 1.75 -9.05
C ALA A 98 1.58 0.36 -9.70
N GLY A 99 2.67 -0.40 -9.82
CA GLY A 99 2.69 -1.77 -10.31
C GLY A 99 2.70 -2.73 -9.12
N SER A 100 1.64 -3.51 -8.96
CA SER A 100 1.62 -4.67 -8.04
C SER A 100 2.86 -5.57 -8.22
N VAL A 101 3.17 -6.45 -7.25
CA VAL A 101 4.28 -7.46 -7.24
C VAL A 101 4.63 -8.11 -8.59
N TYR A 102 3.68 -8.21 -9.53
CA TYR A 102 3.88 -8.70 -10.88
C TYR A 102 4.77 -7.82 -11.78
N HIS A 103 4.85 -6.51 -11.54
CA HIS A 103 5.69 -5.59 -12.33
C HIS A 103 7.19 -5.90 -12.14
N TRP A 104 7.58 -6.35 -10.95
CA TRP A 104 8.95 -6.74 -10.64
C TRP A 104 9.34 -8.07 -11.27
N TYR A 105 8.37 -8.99 -11.40
CA TYR A 105 8.58 -10.26 -12.07
C TYR A 105 8.80 -10.07 -13.58
N VAL A 106 8.13 -9.11 -14.21
CA VAL A 106 8.26 -8.80 -15.65
C VAL A 106 9.55 -8.04 -15.99
N ILE A 107 10.10 -7.29 -15.03
CA ILE A 107 11.38 -6.57 -15.21
C ILE A 107 12.58 -7.51 -15.14
N ASP A 108 12.45 -8.67 -14.50
CA ASP A 108 13.51 -9.65 -14.40
C ASP A 108 13.72 -10.39 -15.75
N GLU A 109 14.90 -10.22 -16.36
CA GLU A 109 15.30 -10.84 -17.63
C GLU A 109 15.23 -12.39 -17.61
N ARG A 110 15.16 -13.00 -16.42
CA ARG A 110 15.03 -14.45 -16.25
C ARG A 110 13.62 -14.97 -16.56
N THR A 111 12.58 -14.13 -16.49
CA THR A 111 11.18 -14.54 -16.67
C THR A 111 10.75 -14.44 -18.13
N SER A 112 11.32 -13.53 -18.91
CA SER A 112 11.11 -13.46 -20.37
C SER A 112 11.54 -14.75 -21.07
N LEU A 113 12.66 -15.35 -20.63
CA LEU A 113 13.16 -16.64 -21.14
C LEU A 113 12.24 -17.81 -20.78
N MET A 114 11.53 -17.75 -19.64
CA MET A 114 10.56 -18.78 -19.27
C MET A 114 9.33 -18.69 -20.18
N THR A 115 8.80 -17.48 -20.43
CA THR A 115 7.67 -17.27 -21.35
C THR A 115 7.99 -17.73 -22.78
N GLU A 116 9.22 -17.48 -23.26
CA GLU A 116 9.66 -17.92 -24.59
C GLU A 116 9.88 -19.45 -24.65
N SER A 117 10.38 -20.06 -23.56
CA SER A 117 10.54 -21.52 -23.46
C SER A 117 9.20 -22.27 -23.37
N TYR A 118 8.16 -21.71 -22.74
CA TYR A 118 6.82 -22.32 -22.72
C TYR A 118 6.08 -22.13 -24.05
N SER A 119 6.32 -21.04 -24.78
CA SER A 119 5.76 -20.83 -26.14
C SER A 119 6.32 -21.82 -27.16
N ASN A 120 7.63 -22.11 -27.12
CA ASN A 120 8.29 -23.10 -28.00
C ASN A 120 8.04 -24.57 -27.60
N LEU A 121 7.37 -24.85 -26.48
CA LEU A 121 7.04 -26.21 -26.04
C LEU A 121 5.59 -26.59 -26.38
N ILE A 122 4.75 -25.62 -26.75
CA ILE A 122 3.33 -25.80 -27.08
C ILE A 122 3.07 -25.70 -28.61
N LEU A 123 4.06 -25.26 -29.40
CA LEU A 123 4.08 -25.34 -30.86
C LEU A 123 4.99 -26.49 -31.33
#